data_AF-A0A182JX36-F1
#
_entry.id   AF-A0A182JX36-F1
#
_cell.length_a   1.000
_cell.length_b   1.000
_cell.length_c   1.000
_cell.angle_alpha   90.00
_cell.angle_beta   90.00
_cell.angle_gamma   90.00
#
_symmetry.space_group_name_H-M   'P 1'
#
loop_
_entity.id
_entity.type
_entity.pdbx_description
1 polymer ?
#
loop_
_entity_poly.entity_id
_entity_poly.type
_entity_poly.pdbx_seq_one_letter_code
_entity_poly.pdbx_strand_id
1 'polypeptide(L)'
;MENFSEVFTTIKPLFEAVIRQPTKENILHLNEQLKNVDNGSVQILQNIFLQQFIILVDAVPGQNKIELKTHLLQCIITILEKGRLSKAVAMKTTLLATMKLIYDPDTGTVRPNLSEEYKLAVLKVLSLVSRRIQSELIEEVYVKENLKFLSQAIFVCVRIVETERARKLRFQAVDSIVSLLQVHDDFDYNDVVLRCLVAELLFITLPKLLATFVSIINGDEKQGTAVYRIAIKALGRTLSLIFQDYAKETLNDEYSIEQFRQLTENYSEKVRNANILGLGLRENEKIKYFNETTRSREWLLQAEKKVEQVLQLILHLRGHEEELIRLEFAKINCELLRNCT
;
A
#
# COMPACT_ATOMS: atom_id res chain seq x y z
N MET A 1 28.08 1.46 -21.97
CA MET A 1 27.91 2.30 -20.77
C MET A 1 27.95 3.73 -21.26
N GLU A 2 26.80 4.38 -21.39
CA GLU A 2 26.78 5.83 -21.64
C GLU A 2 27.51 6.49 -20.48
N ASN A 3 28.39 7.44 -20.76
CA ASN A 3 29.11 8.16 -19.73
C ASN A 3 28.08 8.99 -18.96
N PHE A 4 27.93 8.78 -17.64
CA PHE A 4 26.97 9.54 -16.82
C PHE A 4 27.11 11.06 -17.02
N SER A 5 28.33 11.54 -17.27
CA SER A 5 28.58 12.95 -17.60
C SER A 5 27.81 13.42 -18.84
N GLU A 6 27.73 12.62 -19.90
CA GLU A 6 27.00 12.94 -21.13
C GLU A 6 25.48 12.92 -20.89
N VAL A 7 25.00 11.88 -20.22
CA VAL A 7 23.59 11.75 -19.81
C VAL A 7 23.15 12.95 -18.97
N PHE A 8 23.95 13.32 -17.96
CA PHE A 8 23.66 14.45 -17.10
C PHE A 8 23.66 15.78 -17.86
N THR A 9 24.59 15.95 -18.82
CA THR A 9 24.68 17.16 -19.64
C THR A 9 23.46 17.30 -20.57
N THR A 10 22.91 16.20 -21.07
CA THR A 10 21.69 16.21 -21.90
C THR A 10 20.42 16.41 -21.07
N ILE A 11 20.33 15.79 -19.90
CA ILE A 11 19.10 15.75 -19.11
C ILE A 11 18.93 16.99 -18.23
N LYS A 12 19.99 17.47 -17.59
CA LYS A 12 19.95 18.66 -16.73
C LYS A 12 19.28 19.88 -17.38
N PRO A 13 19.60 20.29 -18.62
CA PRO A 13 18.95 21.46 -19.23
C PRO A 13 17.45 21.23 -19.47
N LEU A 14 17.03 20.01 -19.76
CA LEU A 14 15.61 19.66 -19.91
C LEU A 14 14.87 19.76 -18.56
N PHE A 15 15.50 19.29 -17.48
CA PHE A 15 14.99 19.48 -16.12
C PHE A 15 14.86 20.95 -15.76
N GLU A 16 15.90 21.75 -16.00
CA GLU A 16 15.88 23.19 -15.71
C GLU A 16 14.80 23.92 -16.53
N ALA A 17 14.59 23.52 -17.79
CA ALA A 17 13.51 24.06 -18.63
C ALA A 17 12.13 23.74 -18.04
N VAL A 18 11.89 22.50 -17.60
CA VAL A 18 10.62 22.08 -16.98
C VAL A 18 10.37 22.79 -15.64
N ILE A 19 11.41 22.97 -14.82
CA ILE A 19 11.29 23.67 -13.52
C ILE A 19 10.96 25.15 -13.72
N ARG A 20 11.60 25.81 -14.69
CA ARG A 20 11.36 27.24 -14.97
C ARG A 20 10.02 27.48 -15.63
N GLN A 21 9.65 26.65 -16.61
CA GLN A 21 8.42 26.80 -17.37
C GLN A 21 7.86 25.42 -17.75
N PRO A 22 6.95 24.85 -16.93
CA PRO A 22 6.37 23.54 -17.20
C PRO A 22 5.37 23.64 -18.36
N THR A 23 5.83 23.33 -19.58
CA THR A 23 4.98 23.16 -20.76
C THR A 23 4.81 21.68 -21.05
N LYS A 24 3.69 21.32 -21.71
CA LYS A 24 3.40 19.94 -22.10
C LYS A 24 4.54 19.33 -22.92
N GLU A 25 5.04 20.05 -23.92
CA GLU A 25 6.12 19.61 -24.80
C GLU A 25 7.41 19.36 -24.03
N ASN A 26 7.82 20.28 -23.15
CA ASN A 26 9.04 20.14 -22.34
C ASN A 26 8.97 18.91 -21.43
N ILE A 27 7.80 18.68 -20.80
CA ILE A 27 7.61 17.55 -19.88
C ILE A 27 7.61 16.22 -20.66
N LEU A 28 6.92 16.16 -21.80
CA LEU A 28 6.89 14.95 -22.64
C LEU A 28 8.28 14.60 -23.17
N HIS A 29 8.99 15.59 -23.71
CA HIS A 29 10.35 15.41 -24.20
C HIS A 29 11.29 14.91 -23.10
N LEU A 30 11.21 15.51 -21.89
CA LEU A 30 11.99 15.05 -20.75
C LEU A 30 11.65 13.60 -20.36
N ASN A 31 10.36 13.24 -20.35
CA ASN A 31 9.95 11.88 -20.02
C ASN A 31 10.46 10.85 -21.04
N GLU A 32 10.47 11.19 -22.34
CA GLU A 32 11.04 10.34 -23.39
C GLU A 32 12.54 10.11 -23.19
N GLN A 33 13.30 11.15 -22.87
CA GLN A 33 14.72 11.01 -22.55
C GLN A 33 14.94 10.14 -21.31
N LEU A 34 14.16 10.35 -20.24
CA LEU A 34 14.24 9.51 -19.02
C LEU A 34 13.96 8.03 -19.30
N LYS A 35 13.11 7.70 -20.28
CA LYS A 35 12.84 6.31 -20.69
C LYS A 35 14.00 5.64 -21.41
N ASN A 36 14.86 6.40 -22.09
CA ASN A 36 15.98 5.85 -22.84
C ASN A 36 17.25 5.65 -21.99
N VAL A 37 17.36 6.37 -20.89
CA VAL A 37 18.54 6.36 -20.01
C VAL A 37 18.65 5.07 -19.21
N ASP A 38 19.87 4.63 -18.93
CA ASP A 38 20.12 3.43 -18.12
C ASP A 38 19.67 3.61 -16.64
N ASN A 39 19.39 2.49 -15.97
CA ASN A 39 18.88 2.51 -14.60
C ASN A 39 19.87 3.13 -13.59
N GLY A 40 21.18 2.97 -13.79
CA GLY A 40 22.21 3.52 -12.91
C GLY A 40 22.25 5.04 -12.96
N SER A 41 22.18 5.60 -14.17
CA SER A 41 22.09 7.05 -14.36
C SER A 41 20.78 7.63 -13.80
N VAL A 42 19.64 6.94 -13.98
CA VAL A 42 18.35 7.37 -13.41
C VAL A 42 18.38 7.35 -11.88
N GLN A 43 19.06 6.37 -11.26
CA GLN A 43 19.23 6.32 -9.80
C GLN A 43 19.92 7.58 -9.24
N ILE A 44 20.94 8.09 -9.95
CA ILE A 44 21.63 9.31 -9.54
C ILE A 44 20.73 10.53 -9.75
N LEU A 45 20.05 10.62 -10.90
CA LEU A 45 19.11 11.71 -11.20
C LEU A 45 17.94 11.78 -10.20
N GLN A 46 17.42 10.62 -9.78
CA GLN A 46 16.38 10.53 -8.77
C GLN A 46 16.80 11.25 -7.48
N ASN A 47 18.01 10.98 -7.00
CA ASN A 47 18.52 11.55 -5.75
C ASN A 47 18.66 13.08 -5.80
N ILE A 48 18.84 13.63 -7.01
CA ILE A 48 19.02 15.08 -7.22
C ILE A 48 17.68 15.77 -7.45
N PHE A 49 16.79 15.19 -8.27
CA PHE A 49 15.67 15.92 -8.85
C PHE A 49 14.28 15.45 -8.38
N LEU A 50 14.13 14.25 -7.80
CA LEU A 50 12.80 13.72 -7.45
C LEU A 50 12.01 14.69 -6.56
N GLN A 51 12.64 15.23 -5.51
CA GLN A 51 11.97 16.16 -4.60
C GLN A 51 11.59 17.48 -5.30
N GLN A 52 12.39 17.95 -6.27
CA GLN A 52 12.07 19.15 -7.04
C GLN A 52 10.83 18.94 -7.90
N PHE A 53 10.68 17.75 -8.51
CA PHE A 53 9.46 17.41 -9.23
C PHE A 53 8.24 17.33 -8.34
N ILE A 54 8.36 16.75 -7.14
CA ILE A 54 7.25 16.66 -6.20
C ILE A 54 6.75 18.05 -5.82
N ILE A 55 7.66 18.99 -5.54
CA ILE A 55 7.32 20.39 -5.26
C ILE A 55 6.67 21.03 -6.50
N LEU A 56 7.23 20.82 -7.69
CA LEU A 56 6.71 21.38 -8.93
C LEU A 56 5.28 20.90 -9.23
N VAL A 57 5.00 19.60 -9.02
CA VAL A 57 3.65 19.03 -9.19
C VAL A 57 2.64 19.75 -8.32
N ASP A 58 2.98 20.10 -7.08
CA ASP A 58 2.05 20.82 -6.21
C ASP A 58 1.82 22.26 -6.71
N ALA A 59 2.91 22.92 -7.09
CA ALA A 59 2.99 24.34 -7.45
C ALA A 59 2.49 24.72 -8.84
N VAL A 60 2.18 23.75 -9.74
CA VAL A 60 1.72 24.05 -11.11
C VAL A 60 0.57 25.09 -11.12
N PRO A 61 0.74 26.25 -11.77
CA PRO A 61 -0.30 27.27 -11.89
C PRO A 61 -1.17 27.06 -13.15
N GLY A 62 -2.33 27.74 -13.21
CA GLY A 62 -3.11 27.92 -14.45
C GLY A 62 -4.27 26.95 -14.69
N GLN A 63 -4.96 27.13 -15.82
CA GLN A 63 -6.17 26.39 -16.19
C GLN A 63 -5.87 24.93 -16.60
N ASN A 64 -4.72 24.65 -17.23
CA ASN A 64 -4.31 23.29 -17.65
C ASN A 64 -3.56 22.52 -16.55
N LYS A 65 -3.75 22.90 -15.29
CA LYS A 65 -3.01 22.39 -14.14
C LYS A 65 -3.08 20.87 -14.01
N ILE A 66 -4.26 20.26 -14.21
CA ILE A 66 -4.43 18.80 -14.04
C ILE A 66 -3.65 18.03 -15.11
N GLU A 67 -3.69 18.45 -16.37
CA GLU A 67 -2.97 17.80 -17.47
C GLU A 67 -1.45 17.88 -17.26
N LEU A 68 -0.93 19.08 -16.95
CA LEU A 68 0.49 19.28 -16.68
C LEU A 68 0.96 18.46 -15.47
N LYS A 69 0.18 18.44 -14.37
CA LYS A 69 0.50 17.59 -13.22
C LYS A 69 0.49 16.10 -13.59
N THR A 70 -0.44 15.66 -14.44
CA THR A 70 -0.48 14.26 -14.91
C THR A 70 0.80 13.90 -15.66
N HIS A 71 1.27 14.76 -16.55
CA HIS A 71 2.53 14.54 -17.27
C HIS A 71 3.75 14.55 -16.34
N LEU A 72 3.80 15.46 -15.36
CA LEU A 72 4.87 15.48 -14.35
C LEU A 72 4.87 14.22 -13.47
N LEU A 73 3.69 13.74 -13.05
CA LEU A 73 3.56 12.46 -12.36
C LEU A 73 4.06 11.31 -13.21
N GLN A 74 3.86 11.36 -14.54
CA GLN A 74 4.39 10.35 -15.44
C GLN A 74 5.92 10.35 -15.51
N CYS A 75 6.57 11.51 -15.42
CA CYS A 75 8.03 11.58 -15.25
C CYS A 75 8.48 10.94 -13.93
N ILE A 76 7.77 11.23 -12.83
CA ILE A 76 8.05 10.64 -11.51
C ILE A 76 7.91 9.11 -11.57
N ILE A 77 6.87 8.60 -12.23
CA ILE A 77 6.66 7.17 -12.45
C ILE A 77 7.86 6.56 -13.17
N THR A 78 8.29 7.14 -14.30
CA THR A 78 9.46 6.65 -15.06
C THR A 78 10.73 6.60 -14.19
N ILE A 79 10.94 7.61 -13.34
CA ILE A 79 12.09 7.64 -12.43
C ILE A 79 12.00 6.54 -11.38
N LEU A 80 10.84 6.36 -10.75
CA LEU A 80 10.64 5.34 -9.72
C LEU A 80 10.65 3.91 -10.30
N GLU A 81 10.25 3.71 -11.55
CA GLU A 81 10.30 2.39 -12.20
C GLU A 81 11.74 1.88 -12.36
N LYS A 82 12.71 2.78 -12.52
CA LYS A 82 14.13 2.48 -12.77
C LYS A 82 15.04 2.62 -11.56
N GLY A 83 14.65 3.43 -10.57
CA GLY A 83 15.44 3.69 -9.36
C GLY A 83 14.84 3.07 -8.09
N ARG A 84 15.62 3.13 -7.00
CA ARG A 84 15.20 2.84 -5.64
C ARG A 84 15.51 4.03 -4.73
N LEU A 85 14.56 4.44 -3.92
CA LEU A 85 14.71 5.49 -2.91
C LEU A 85 15.73 5.06 -1.87
N SER A 86 16.77 5.88 -1.72
CA SER A 86 17.84 5.66 -0.74
C SER A 86 17.70 6.55 0.51
N LYS A 87 16.53 7.14 0.73
CA LYS A 87 16.23 7.96 1.91
C LYS A 87 14.77 7.74 2.34
N ALA A 88 14.54 7.34 3.58
CA ALA A 88 13.20 7.18 4.15
C ALA A 88 12.39 8.48 4.08
N VAL A 89 13.03 9.63 4.30
CA VAL A 89 12.40 10.95 4.16
C VAL A 89 11.85 11.16 2.74
N ALA A 90 12.58 10.74 1.70
CA ALA A 90 12.12 10.89 0.32
C ALA A 90 10.87 10.06 0.03
N MET A 91 10.74 8.86 0.60
CA MET A 91 9.51 8.07 0.53
C MET A 91 8.36 8.80 1.25
N LYS A 92 8.58 9.24 2.50
CA LYS A 92 7.55 9.91 3.31
C LYS A 92 7.04 11.19 2.63
N THR A 93 7.92 12.06 2.15
CA THR A 93 7.53 13.31 1.49
C THR A 93 6.81 13.06 0.18
N THR A 94 7.30 12.11 -0.63
CA THR A 94 6.68 11.75 -1.91
C THR A 94 5.29 11.16 -1.69
N LEU A 95 5.13 10.22 -0.75
CA LEU A 95 3.85 9.61 -0.43
C LEU A 95 2.87 10.67 0.11
N LEU A 96 3.30 11.54 1.02
CA LEU A 96 2.46 12.63 1.57
C LEU A 96 1.99 13.60 0.49
N ALA A 97 2.92 14.10 -0.32
CA ALA A 97 2.59 15.05 -1.38
C ALA A 97 1.63 14.42 -2.39
N THR A 98 1.92 13.19 -2.82
CA THR A 98 1.10 12.44 -3.78
C THR A 98 -0.30 12.16 -3.25
N MET A 99 -0.47 11.82 -1.97
CA MET A 99 -1.80 11.65 -1.37
C MET A 99 -2.62 12.95 -1.40
N LYS A 100 -2.02 14.09 -1.06
CA LYS A 100 -2.70 15.39 -1.02
C LYS A 100 -3.25 15.83 -2.38
N LEU A 101 -2.68 15.29 -3.47
CA LEU A 101 -3.14 15.56 -4.84
C LEU A 101 -4.55 15.04 -5.13
N ILE A 102 -4.98 13.99 -4.45
CA ILE A 102 -6.29 13.34 -4.65
C ILE A 102 -7.16 13.35 -3.40
N TYR A 103 -6.57 13.54 -2.21
CA TYR A 103 -7.30 13.53 -0.95
C TYR A 103 -7.21 14.89 -0.27
N ASP A 104 -8.34 15.32 0.26
CA ASP A 104 -8.43 16.50 1.10
C ASP A 104 -8.55 16.07 2.58
N PRO A 105 -7.51 16.30 3.39
CA PRO A 105 -7.52 15.91 4.79
C PRO A 105 -8.53 16.68 5.63
N ASP A 106 -8.90 17.90 5.22
CA ASP A 106 -9.82 18.74 5.99
C ASP A 106 -11.27 18.27 5.85
N THR A 107 -11.65 17.85 4.64
CA THR A 107 -12.99 17.30 4.37
C THR A 107 -13.07 15.78 4.55
N GLY A 108 -11.92 15.10 4.58
CA GLY A 108 -11.85 13.64 4.68
C GLY A 108 -12.31 12.91 3.42
N THR A 109 -12.28 13.60 2.26
CA THR A 109 -12.85 13.10 1.00
C THR A 109 -11.85 13.16 -0.16
N VAL A 110 -12.12 12.38 -1.21
CA VAL A 110 -11.40 12.49 -2.48
C VAL A 110 -11.81 13.80 -3.15
N ARG A 111 -10.83 14.55 -3.65
CA ARG A 111 -11.06 15.84 -4.32
C ARG A 111 -11.96 15.64 -5.54
N PRO A 112 -12.99 16.49 -5.74
CA PRO A 112 -13.89 16.38 -6.87
C PRO A 112 -13.21 16.80 -8.19
N ASN A 113 -13.83 16.45 -9.32
CA ASN A 113 -13.47 16.93 -10.67
C ASN A 113 -12.04 16.59 -11.12
N LEU A 114 -11.47 15.48 -10.65
CA LEU A 114 -10.20 14.96 -11.12
C LEU A 114 -10.41 13.96 -12.27
N SER A 115 -9.58 14.04 -13.31
CA SER A 115 -9.62 13.08 -14.42
C SER A 115 -9.16 11.68 -13.97
N GLU A 116 -9.66 10.64 -14.65
CA GLU A 116 -9.26 9.25 -14.34
C GLU A 116 -7.76 9.03 -14.54
N GLU A 117 -7.18 9.61 -15.59
CA GLU A 117 -5.74 9.51 -15.87
C GLU A 117 -4.88 10.12 -14.75
N TYR A 118 -5.31 11.25 -14.20
CA TYR A 118 -4.64 11.89 -13.08
C TYR A 118 -4.69 11.02 -11.82
N LYS A 119 -5.88 10.51 -11.45
CA LYS A 119 -6.02 9.59 -10.32
C LYS A 119 -5.16 8.34 -10.50
N LEU A 120 -5.12 7.79 -11.72
CA LEU A 120 -4.32 6.61 -12.04
C LEU A 120 -2.82 6.88 -11.87
N ALA A 121 -2.33 8.02 -12.37
CA ALA A 121 -0.94 8.42 -12.21
C ALA A 121 -0.57 8.59 -10.73
N VAL A 122 -1.44 9.22 -9.94
CA VAL A 122 -1.24 9.37 -8.49
C VAL A 122 -1.15 8.01 -7.80
N LEU A 123 -2.09 7.09 -8.06
CA LEU A 123 -2.06 5.75 -7.47
C LEU A 123 -0.82 4.94 -7.86
N LYS A 124 -0.37 5.06 -9.12
CA LYS A 124 0.88 4.44 -9.58
C LYS A 124 2.07 4.96 -8.79
N VAL A 125 2.18 6.28 -8.59
CA VAL A 125 3.23 6.85 -7.74
C VAL A 125 3.14 6.31 -6.31
N LEU A 126 1.94 6.23 -5.71
CA LEU A 126 1.76 5.62 -4.37
C LEU A 126 2.23 4.17 -4.32
N SER A 127 1.94 3.36 -5.34
CA SER A 127 2.40 1.96 -5.38
C SER A 127 3.92 1.86 -5.54
N LEU A 128 4.50 2.65 -6.45
CA LEU A 128 5.92 2.60 -6.78
C LEU A 128 6.78 3.15 -5.64
N VAL A 129 6.40 4.26 -5.01
CA VAL A 129 7.15 4.83 -3.89
C VAL A 129 7.23 3.84 -2.72
N SER A 130 6.18 3.05 -2.49
CA SER A 130 6.17 2.00 -1.46
C SER A 130 6.99 0.76 -1.83
N ARG A 131 7.05 0.40 -3.12
CA ARG A 131 7.80 -0.76 -3.63
C ARG A 131 9.29 -0.48 -3.83
N ARG A 132 9.62 0.76 -4.16
CA ARG A 132 10.94 1.16 -4.66
C ARG A 132 11.69 1.93 -3.60
N ILE A 133 11.67 1.43 -2.37
CA ILE A 133 12.55 1.86 -1.29
C ILE A 133 13.55 0.74 -0.99
N GLN A 134 14.76 1.08 -0.55
CA GLN A 134 15.71 0.08 -0.07
C GLN A 134 15.17 -0.60 1.19
N SER A 135 15.32 -1.93 1.29
CA SER A 135 14.72 -2.72 2.36
C SER A 135 15.10 -2.24 3.76
N GLU A 136 16.37 -1.86 3.96
CA GLU A 136 16.90 -1.31 5.22
C GLU A 136 16.16 -0.03 5.68
N LEU A 137 15.56 0.72 4.75
CA LEU A 137 14.86 1.96 5.06
C LEU A 137 13.36 1.74 5.32
N ILE A 138 12.84 0.53 5.08
CA ILE A 138 11.43 0.22 5.38
C ILE A 138 11.23 0.28 6.89
N GLU A 139 12.17 -0.21 7.69
CA GLU A 139 12.13 -0.14 9.15
C GLU A 139 12.04 1.30 9.68
N GLU A 140 12.71 2.26 9.03
CA GLU A 140 12.62 3.68 9.39
C GLU A 140 11.26 4.34 9.07
N VAL A 141 10.52 3.77 8.12
CA VAL A 141 9.23 4.29 7.68
C VAL A 141 8.09 3.63 8.46
N TYR A 142 8.18 2.33 8.70
CA TYR A 142 7.13 1.53 9.34
C TYR A 142 7.29 1.52 10.86
N VAL A 143 7.24 2.72 11.44
CA VAL A 143 7.27 2.98 12.88
C VAL A 143 5.94 3.57 13.38
N LYS A 144 5.69 3.49 14.69
CA LYS A 144 4.43 3.91 15.32
C LYS A 144 4.09 5.38 15.05
N GLU A 145 5.09 6.26 14.98
CA GLU A 145 4.94 7.69 14.68
C GLU A 145 4.32 7.93 13.30
N ASN A 146 4.58 7.02 12.36
CA ASN A 146 4.06 7.08 10.99
C ASN A 146 2.76 6.29 10.81
N LEU A 147 2.23 5.63 11.85
CA LEU A 147 1.02 4.80 11.77
C LEU A 147 -0.16 5.56 11.16
N LYS A 148 -0.45 6.76 11.68
CA LYS A 148 -1.56 7.60 11.20
C LYS A 148 -1.39 7.92 9.73
N PHE A 149 -0.18 8.27 9.33
CA PHE A 149 0.18 8.62 7.97
C PHE A 149 0.02 7.44 7.00
N LEU A 150 0.56 6.26 7.34
CA LEU A 150 0.46 5.05 6.53
C LEU A 150 -0.98 4.53 6.44
N SER A 151 -1.70 4.55 7.57
CA SER A 151 -3.12 4.19 7.61
C SER A 151 -3.96 5.11 6.73
N GLN A 152 -3.67 6.41 6.74
CA GLN A 152 -4.32 7.37 5.86
C GLN A 152 -4.05 7.05 4.39
N ALA A 153 -2.82 6.70 4.01
CA ALA A 153 -2.50 6.29 2.64
C ALA A 153 -3.32 5.09 2.17
N ILE A 154 -3.45 4.09 3.04
CA ILE A 154 -4.29 2.91 2.78
C ILE A 154 -5.76 3.35 2.62
N PHE A 155 -6.26 4.18 3.52
CA PHE A 155 -7.65 4.63 3.47
C PHE A 155 -7.99 5.50 2.26
N VAL A 156 -7.05 6.32 1.77
CA VAL A 156 -7.22 7.05 0.50
C VAL A 156 -7.42 6.06 -0.64
N CYS A 157 -6.60 5.02 -0.73
CA CYS A 157 -6.75 3.98 -1.75
C CYS A 157 -8.08 3.24 -1.61
N VAL A 158 -8.47 2.88 -0.38
CA VAL A 158 -9.78 2.27 -0.10
C VAL A 158 -10.93 3.16 -0.56
N ARG A 159 -10.89 4.47 -0.31
CA ARG A 159 -11.93 5.38 -0.78
C ARG A 159 -12.08 5.35 -2.28
N ILE A 160 -10.97 5.34 -3.02
CA ILE A 160 -11.01 5.25 -4.49
C ILE A 160 -11.64 3.93 -4.95
N VAL A 161 -11.31 2.81 -4.28
CA VAL A 161 -11.92 1.50 -4.57
C VAL A 161 -13.45 1.52 -4.38
N GLU A 162 -13.92 2.25 -3.37
CA GLU A 162 -15.35 2.39 -3.03
C GLU A 162 -16.10 3.36 -3.95
N THR A 163 -15.46 4.45 -4.39
CA THR A 163 -16.14 5.53 -5.13
C THR A 163 -16.01 5.42 -6.65
N GLU A 164 -14.90 4.87 -7.16
CA GLU A 164 -14.66 4.80 -8.61
C GLU A 164 -15.28 3.57 -9.24
N ARG A 165 -15.80 3.72 -10.47
CA ARG A 165 -16.30 2.60 -11.27
C ARG A 165 -15.26 2.06 -12.26
N ALA A 166 -14.27 2.87 -12.63
CA ALA A 166 -13.27 2.49 -13.62
C ALA A 166 -12.41 1.33 -13.12
N ARG A 167 -12.42 0.22 -13.86
CA ARG A 167 -11.73 -1.03 -13.49
C ARG A 167 -10.23 -0.82 -13.26
N LYS A 168 -9.58 -0.03 -14.11
CA LYS A 168 -8.15 0.30 -14.01
C LYS A 168 -7.82 1.05 -12.70
N LEU A 169 -8.66 1.99 -12.30
CA LEU A 169 -8.47 2.74 -11.05
C LEU A 169 -8.65 1.84 -9.83
N ARG A 170 -9.69 1.02 -9.81
CA ARG A 170 -9.93 0.09 -8.70
C ARG A 170 -8.81 -0.94 -8.58
N PHE A 171 -8.38 -1.51 -9.71
CA PHE A 171 -7.22 -2.41 -9.73
C PHE A 171 -5.99 -1.72 -9.17
N GLN A 172 -5.63 -0.54 -9.70
CA GLN A 172 -4.44 0.18 -9.26
C GLN A 172 -4.53 0.59 -7.78
N ALA A 173 -5.71 0.93 -7.28
CA ALA A 173 -5.91 1.29 -5.88
C ALA A 173 -5.71 0.08 -4.94
N VAL A 174 -6.21 -1.11 -5.31
CA VAL A 174 -5.92 -2.35 -4.58
C VAL A 174 -4.42 -2.68 -4.64
N ASP A 175 -3.81 -2.50 -5.81
CA ASP A 175 -2.36 -2.67 -6.00
C ASP A 175 -1.54 -1.72 -5.11
N SER A 176 -1.96 -0.46 -4.96
CA SER A 176 -1.36 0.50 -4.03
C SER A 176 -1.54 0.07 -2.56
N ILE A 177 -2.69 -0.48 -2.17
CA ILE A 177 -2.91 -1.03 -0.81
C ILE A 177 -1.93 -2.18 -0.54
N VAL A 178 -1.84 -3.14 -1.46
CA VAL A 178 -0.91 -4.28 -1.38
C VAL A 178 0.55 -3.79 -1.28
N SER A 179 0.87 -2.70 -1.97
CA SER A 179 2.19 -2.07 -1.92
C SER A 179 2.49 -1.43 -0.57
N LEU A 180 1.53 -0.68 -0.02
CA LEU A 180 1.64 -0.05 1.29
C LEU A 180 1.73 -1.07 2.42
N LEU A 181 1.09 -2.22 2.26
CA LEU A 181 1.18 -3.35 3.20
C LEU A 181 2.46 -4.18 3.03
N GLN A 182 3.33 -3.86 2.06
CA GLN A 182 4.54 -4.64 1.76
C GLN A 182 4.24 -6.13 1.50
N VAL A 183 3.12 -6.42 0.82
CA VAL A 183 2.72 -7.78 0.40
C VAL A 183 2.56 -7.89 -1.11
N HIS A 184 3.30 -7.06 -1.85
CA HIS A 184 3.36 -7.11 -3.31
C HIS A 184 4.24 -8.27 -3.79
N ASP A 185 4.13 -8.63 -5.08
CA ASP A 185 4.82 -9.79 -5.65
C ASP A 185 6.34 -9.75 -5.49
N ASP A 186 6.93 -8.57 -5.64
CA ASP A 186 8.38 -8.40 -5.59
C ASP A 186 8.93 -8.24 -4.15
N PHE A 187 8.10 -8.43 -3.12
CA PHE A 187 8.52 -8.27 -1.72
C PHE A 187 9.31 -9.49 -1.27
N ASP A 188 10.33 -9.31 -0.45
CA ASP A 188 11.07 -10.44 0.11
C ASP A 188 10.28 -11.09 1.25
N TYR A 189 9.57 -12.18 0.93
CA TYR A 189 8.76 -12.91 1.90
C TYR A 189 9.60 -13.65 2.96
N ASN A 190 10.93 -13.77 2.77
CA ASN A 190 11.82 -14.41 3.73
C ASN A 190 12.26 -13.45 4.85
N ASP A 191 12.07 -12.14 4.69
CA ASP A 191 12.36 -11.17 5.74
C ASP A 191 11.22 -11.14 6.76
N VAL A 192 11.22 -12.14 7.63
CA VAL A 192 10.16 -12.35 8.63
C VAL A 192 10.13 -11.24 9.68
N VAL A 193 11.28 -10.64 10.00
CA VAL A 193 11.38 -9.51 10.94
C VAL A 193 10.66 -8.30 10.38
N LEU A 194 10.95 -7.93 9.13
CA LEU A 194 10.31 -6.80 8.49
C LEU A 194 8.81 -7.01 8.33
N ARG A 195 8.39 -8.22 7.95
CA ARG A 195 6.96 -8.58 7.87
C ARG A 195 6.26 -8.46 9.22
N CYS A 196 6.91 -8.92 10.29
CA CYS A 196 6.36 -8.80 11.64
C CYS A 196 6.14 -7.34 12.01
N LEU A 197 7.13 -6.48 11.76
CA LEU A 197 7.04 -5.03 12.00
C LEU A 197 5.86 -4.40 11.25
N VAL A 198 5.73 -4.68 9.96
CA VAL A 198 4.63 -4.15 9.14
C VAL A 198 3.27 -4.66 9.66
N ALA A 199 3.19 -5.92 10.05
CA ALA A 199 1.98 -6.53 10.61
C ALA A 199 1.60 -5.93 11.97
N GLU A 200 2.55 -5.75 12.89
CA GLU A 200 2.35 -5.10 14.19
C GLU A 200 1.89 -3.65 14.06
N LEU A 201 2.32 -2.95 13.01
CA LEU A 201 1.91 -1.58 12.77
C LEU A 201 0.52 -1.50 12.12
N LEU A 202 0.28 -2.27 11.06
CA LEU A 202 -0.86 -2.06 10.17
C LEU A 202 -2.05 -2.99 10.42
N PHE A 203 -1.99 -3.90 11.40
CA PHE A 203 -3.13 -4.77 11.76
C PHE A 203 -4.42 -3.98 12.03
N ILE A 204 -4.31 -2.75 12.53
CA ILE A 204 -5.45 -1.90 12.84
C ILE A 204 -6.28 -1.49 11.61
N THR A 205 -5.69 -1.57 10.41
CA THR A 205 -6.38 -1.28 9.15
C THR A 205 -7.23 -2.46 8.65
N LEU A 206 -7.00 -3.67 9.19
CA LEU A 206 -7.66 -4.91 8.78
C LEU A 206 -9.18 -4.81 8.64
N PRO A 207 -9.95 -4.25 9.60
CA PRO A 207 -11.42 -4.30 9.54
C PRO A 207 -11.96 -3.62 8.29
N LYS A 208 -11.37 -2.48 7.92
CA LYS A 208 -11.75 -1.72 6.73
C LYS A 208 -11.29 -2.43 5.45
N LEU A 209 -10.11 -3.03 5.46
CA LEU A 209 -9.59 -3.82 4.34
C LEU A 209 -10.47 -5.05 4.05
N LEU A 210 -10.85 -5.80 5.09
CA LEU A 210 -11.76 -6.95 4.97
C LEU A 210 -13.08 -6.52 4.32
N ALA A 211 -13.73 -5.49 4.86
CA ALA A 211 -14.98 -4.99 4.30
C ALA A 211 -14.83 -4.56 2.84
N THR A 212 -13.71 -3.91 2.49
CA THR A 212 -13.44 -3.44 1.13
C THR A 212 -13.21 -4.59 0.16
N PHE A 213 -12.32 -5.54 0.48
CA PHE A 213 -12.02 -6.65 -0.42
C PHE A 213 -13.21 -7.58 -0.58
N VAL A 214 -13.94 -7.88 0.48
CA VAL A 214 -15.15 -8.72 0.42
C VAL A 214 -16.24 -8.04 -0.40
N SER A 215 -16.39 -6.72 -0.29
CA SER A 215 -17.33 -5.95 -1.12
C SER A 215 -17.00 -6.05 -2.61
N ILE A 216 -15.70 -6.03 -2.97
CA ILE A 216 -15.28 -6.25 -4.37
C ILE A 216 -15.61 -7.67 -4.81
N ILE A 217 -15.22 -8.66 -3.98
CA ILE A 217 -15.39 -10.09 -4.26
C ILE A 217 -16.87 -10.48 -4.39
N ASN A 218 -17.75 -9.87 -3.61
CA ASN A 218 -19.19 -10.17 -3.63
C ASN A 218 -19.98 -9.22 -4.56
N GLY A 219 -19.31 -8.30 -5.25
CA GLY A 219 -19.98 -7.36 -6.13
C GLY A 219 -20.39 -7.98 -7.48
N ASP A 220 -20.75 -7.13 -8.44
CA ASP A 220 -21.18 -7.53 -9.79
C ASP A 220 -19.99 -7.97 -10.67
N GLU A 221 -20.17 -9.02 -11.48
CA GLU A 221 -19.18 -9.54 -12.44
C GLU A 221 -18.68 -8.46 -13.43
N LYS A 222 -19.48 -7.41 -13.68
CA LYS A 222 -19.10 -6.25 -14.50
C LYS A 222 -17.89 -5.48 -13.97
N GLN A 223 -17.42 -5.76 -12.75
CA GLN A 223 -16.17 -5.20 -12.22
C GLN A 223 -14.92 -5.73 -12.96
N GLY A 224 -15.04 -6.87 -13.65
CA GLY A 224 -13.99 -7.49 -14.46
C GLY A 224 -13.03 -8.36 -13.65
N THR A 225 -12.67 -9.50 -14.24
CA THR A 225 -11.83 -10.57 -13.66
C THR A 225 -10.57 -10.07 -12.97
N ALA A 226 -9.87 -9.09 -13.55
CA ALA A 226 -8.63 -8.57 -12.98
C ALA A 226 -8.83 -7.92 -11.60
N VAL A 227 -9.95 -7.23 -11.39
CA VAL A 227 -10.29 -6.57 -10.12
C VAL A 227 -10.67 -7.61 -9.06
N TYR A 228 -11.39 -8.67 -9.45
CA TYR A 228 -11.66 -9.82 -8.57
C TYR A 228 -10.36 -10.48 -8.12
N ARG A 229 -9.51 -10.86 -9.08
CA ARG A 229 -8.27 -11.58 -8.79
C ARG A 229 -7.35 -10.81 -7.86
N ILE A 230 -7.18 -9.50 -8.08
CA ILE A 230 -6.33 -8.70 -7.19
C ILE A 230 -6.95 -8.52 -5.81
N ALA A 231 -8.28 -8.39 -5.69
CA ALA A 231 -8.95 -8.28 -4.40
C ALA A 231 -8.89 -9.58 -3.59
N ILE A 232 -9.10 -10.72 -4.25
CA ILE A 232 -8.93 -12.06 -3.69
C ILE A 232 -7.50 -12.18 -3.17
N LYS A 233 -6.50 -11.99 -4.05
CA LYS A 233 -5.08 -12.04 -3.69
C LYS A 233 -4.71 -11.10 -2.53
N ALA A 234 -5.19 -9.86 -2.57
CA ALA A 234 -4.95 -8.88 -1.51
C ALA A 234 -5.52 -9.34 -0.17
N LEU A 235 -6.75 -9.87 -0.16
CA LEU A 235 -7.37 -10.42 1.05
C LEU A 235 -6.51 -11.52 1.68
N GLY A 236 -6.10 -12.51 0.89
CA GLY A 236 -5.28 -13.60 1.39
C GLY A 236 -3.96 -13.14 1.96
N ARG A 237 -3.26 -12.26 1.23
CA ARG A 237 -1.96 -11.74 1.67
C ARG A 237 -2.04 -10.83 2.89
N THR A 238 -3.08 -10.01 2.99
CA THR A 238 -3.32 -9.18 4.18
C THR A 238 -3.59 -10.07 5.40
N LEU A 239 -4.38 -11.13 5.24
CA LEU A 239 -4.62 -12.10 6.31
C LEU A 239 -3.34 -12.85 6.68
N SER A 240 -2.58 -13.34 5.69
CA SER A 240 -1.29 -13.98 5.92
C SER A 240 -0.30 -13.07 6.64
N LEU A 241 -0.20 -11.80 6.27
CA LEU A 241 0.66 -10.84 6.97
C LEU A 241 0.28 -10.69 8.45
N ILE A 242 -1.01 -10.53 8.75
CA ILE A 242 -1.46 -10.19 10.10
C ILE A 242 -1.51 -11.40 11.03
N PHE A 243 -1.90 -12.56 10.50
CA PHE A 243 -2.06 -13.80 11.27
C PHE A 243 -0.88 -14.77 11.11
N GLN A 244 0.21 -14.37 10.45
CA GLN A 244 1.41 -15.21 10.37
C GLN A 244 1.95 -15.48 11.78
N ASP A 245 2.33 -16.74 12.03
CA ASP A 245 2.97 -17.13 13.28
C ASP A 245 4.46 -16.78 13.24
N TYR A 246 4.76 -15.52 13.54
CA TYR A 246 6.13 -15.01 13.64
C TYR A 246 6.92 -15.63 14.80
N ALA A 247 6.27 -16.33 15.73
CA ALA A 247 6.95 -16.97 16.86
C ALA A 247 7.59 -18.31 16.48
N LYS A 248 7.19 -18.94 15.36
CA LYS A 248 7.77 -20.22 14.91
C LYS A 248 9.27 -20.16 14.63
N GLU A 249 9.79 -18.98 14.30
CA GLU A 249 11.22 -18.80 14.03
C GLU A 249 12.03 -18.41 15.28
N THR A 250 11.38 -17.96 16.36
CA THR A 250 12.01 -17.72 17.67
C THR A 250 12.02 -18.94 18.59
N LEU A 251 11.33 -20.04 18.22
CA LEU A 251 11.29 -21.30 18.98
C LEU A 251 12.59 -22.16 18.88
N ASN A 252 13.75 -21.51 18.82
CA ASN A 252 14.97 -22.11 19.38
C ASN A 252 15.15 -21.75 20.87
N ASP A 253 14.26 -20.93 21.45
CA ASP A 253 14.27 -20.63 22.87
C ASP A 253 13.44 -21.65 23.67
N GLU A 254 14.10 -22.23 24.67
CA GLU A 254 13.66 -23.32 25.53
C GLU A 254 12.27 -23.09 26.15
N TYR A 255 11.36 -24.04 25.98
CA TYR A 255 10.06 -24.04 26.64
C TYR A 255 10.23 -24.00 28.17
N SER A 256 9.82 -22.90 28.81
CA SER A 256 9.84 -22.79 30.27
C SER A 256 8.51 -23.26 30.89
N ILE A 257 8.61 -23.98 32.01
CA ILE A 257 7.46 -24.50 32.77
C ILE A 257 6.54 -23.36 33.25
N GLU A 258 7.10 -22.17 33.49
CA GLU A 258 6.36 -20.96 33.87
C GLU A 258 5.42 -20.47 32.76
N GLN A 259 5.81 -20.58 31.47
CA GLN A 259 4.93 -20.22 30.35
C GLN A 259 3.74 -21.19 30.23
N PHE A 260 3.95 -22.48 30.52
CA PHE A 260 2.88 -23.46 30.54
C PHE A 260 1.86 -23.17 31.66
N ARG A 261 2.35 -22.72 32.82
CA ARG A 261 1.51 -22.36 33.96
C ARG A 261 0.62 -21.15 33.68
N GLN A 262 1.15 -20.12 33.02
CA GLN A 262 0.39 -18.93 32.59
C GLN A 262 -0.70 -19.27 31.56
N LEU A 263 -0.44 -20.23 30.67
CA LEU A 263 -1.42 -20.70 29.69
C LEU A 263 -2.61 -21.42 30.32
N THR A 264 -2.39 -22.15 31.42
CA THR A 264 -3.46 -22.81 32.18
C THR A 264 -4.31 -21.85 33.01
N GLU A 265 -3.76 -20.73 33.47
CA GLU A 265 -4.47 -19.73 34.28
C GLU A 265 -5.36 -18.80 33.43
N ASN A 266 -4.91 -18.42 32.22
CA ASN A 266 -5.65 -17.52 31.33
C ASN A 266 -6.87 -18.17 30.62
N TYR A 267 -7.09 -19.47 30.79
CA TYR A 267 -8.24 -20.16 30.17
C TYR A 267 -9.59 -19.84 30.86
N SER A 268 -9.56 -19.06 31.94
CA SER A 268 -10.74 -18.68 32.71
C SER A 268 -11.05 -17.19 32.62
N GLU A 269 -11.31 -16.65 31.41
CA GLU A 269 -12.18 -15.47 31.30
C GLU A 269 -12.79 -15.32 29.89
N LYS A 270 -14.11 -15.53 29.79
CA LYS A 270 -14.90 -15.29 28.58
C LYS A 270 -15.27 -13.80 28.50
N VAL A 271 -14.50 -13.00 27.78
CA VAL A 271 -14.99 -11.70 27.30
C VAL A 271 -15.63 -11.90 25.92
N ARG A 272 -16.93 -12.15 25.91
CA ARG A 272 -17.76 -12.09 24.69
C ARG A 272 -18.21 -10.65 24.50
N ASN A 273 -17.84 -10.04 23.37
CA ASN A 273 -18.35 -8.75 22.83
C ASN A 273 -17.61 -7.46 23.20
N ALA A 274 -16.27 -7.43 23.14
CA ALA A 274 -15.56 -6.17 22.89
C ALA A 274 -15.52 -5.88 21.38
N ASN A 275 -15.62 -4.61 20.98
CA ASN A 275 -15.49 -4.20 19.58
C ASN A 275 -14.00 -4.11 19.18
N ILE A 276 -13.36 -5.27 19.10
CA ILE A 276 -11.89 -5.41 19.03
C ILE A 276 -11.31 -4.99 17.69
N LEU A 277 -12.15 -4.97 16.66
CA LEU A 277 -11.83 -4.42 15.36
C LEU A 277 -12.11 -2.90 15.29
N GLY A 278 -12.58 -2.28 16.37
CA GLY A 278 -12.94 -0.86 16.40
C GLY A 278 -14.05 -0.44 15.43
N LEU A 279 -14.87 -1.39 14.99
CA LEU A 279 -15.93 -1.18 13.98
C LEU A 279 -17.08 -0.36 14.56
N GLY A 280 -17.16 0.93 14.22
CA GLY A 280 -18.24 1.81 14.69
C GLY A 280 -17.97 2.54 16.00
N LEU A 281 -16.71 2.62 16.44
CA LEU A 281 -16.31 3.46 17.57
C LEU A 281 -16.57 4.95 17.32
N ARG A 282 -16.79 5.73 18.39
CA ARG A 282 -16.84 7.21 18.31
C ARG A 282 -15.43 7.76 18.08
N GLU A 283 -15.32 8.99 17.58
CA GLU A 283 -14.04 9.56 17.14
C GLU A 283 -12.98 9.62 18.26
N ASN A 284 -13.38 9.94 19.49
CA ASN A 284 -12.49 9.94 20.67
C ASN A 284 -12.04 8.52 21.08
N GLU A 285 -12.91 7.52 20.93
CA GLU A 285 -12.62 6.11 21.23
C GLU A 285 -11.73 5.48 20.17
N LYS A 286 -11.85 5.91 18.90
CA LYS A 286 -10.94 5.52 17.83
C LYS A 286 -9.51 5.94 18.15
N ILE A 287 -9.29 7.19 18.56
CA ILE A 287 -7.94 7.68 18.88
C ILE A 287 -7.31 6.83 20.00
N LYS A 288 -8.09 6.50 21.03
CA LYS A 288 -7.66 5.62 22.11
C LYS A 288 -7.30 4.22 21.60
N TYR A 289 -8.17 3.63 20.79
CA TYR A 289 -7.93 2.33 20.14
C TYR A 289 -6.69 2.34 19.24
N PHE A 290 -6.45 3.40 18.46
CA PHE A 290 -5.26 3.54 17.61
C PHE A 290 -3.95 3.65 18.40
N ASN A 291 -3.98 4.21 19.60
CA ASN A 291 -2.77 4.46 20.38
C ASN A 291 -2.43 3.31 21.35
N GLU A 292 -3.44 2.64 21.90
CA GLU A 292 -3.29 1.68 23.00
C GLU A 292 -3.36 0.22 22.54
N THR A 293 -3.93 -0.08 21.36
CA THR A 293 -4.08 -1.46 20.89
C THR A 293 -2.77 -1.99 20.35
N THR A 294 -2.40 -3.20 20.74
CA THR A 294 -1.27 -3.95 20.22
C THR A 294 -1.75 -5.26 19.60
N ARG A 295 -0.96 -5.82 18.67
CA ARG A 295 -1.23 -7.13 18.05
C ARG A 295 -0.91 -8.27 19.03
N SER A 296 -1.65 -8.35 20.13
CA SER A 296 -1.48 -9.41 21.13
C SER A 296 -2.09 -10.74 20.66
N ARG A 297 -1.69 -11.85 21.31
CA ARG A 297 -2.29 -13.17 21.06
C ARG A 297 -3.80 -13.17 21.31
N GLU A 298 -4.26 -12.47 22.34
CA GLU A 298 -5.69 -12.32 22.63
C GLU A 298 -6.42 -11.58 21.51
N TRP A 299 -5.81 -10.51 20.99
CA TRP A 299 -6.36 -9.77 19.86
C TRP A 299 -6.50 -10.67 18.62
N LEU A 300 -5.46 -11.47 18.31
CA LEU A 300 -5.48 -12.42 17.19
C LEU A 300 -6.59 -13.46 17.33
N LEU A 301 -6.72 -14.11 18.49
CA LEU A 301 -7.75 -15.13 18.74
C LEU A 301 -9.18 -14.58 18.62
N GLN A 302 -9.38 -13.31 18.94
CA GLN A 302 -10.69 -12.70 18.81
C GLN A 302 -10.94 -12.18 17.39
N ALA A 303 -9.91 -11.66 16.72
CA ALA A 303 -9.97 -11.23 15.33
C ALA A 303 -10.22 -12.43 14.38
N GLU A 304 -9.63 -13.59 14.66
CA GLU A 304 -9.86 -14.84 13.92
C GLU A 304 -11.34 -15.16 13.79
N LYS A 305 -12.12 -15.07 14.89
CA LYS A 305 -13.57 -15.34 14.88
C LYS A 305 -14.34 -14.41 13.93
N LYS A 306 -13.87 -13.18 13.76
CA LYS A 306 -14.47 -12.20 12.83
C LYS A 306 -14.01 -12.45 11.39
N VAL A 307 -12.74 -12.80 11.21
CA VAL A 307 -12.20 -13.21 9.91
C VAL A 307 -12.90 -14.47 9.40
N GLU A 308 -13.18 -15.44 10.26
CA GLU A 308 -13.94 -16.64 9.92
C GLU A 308 -15.30 -16.28 9.32
N GLN A 309 -16.06 -15.40 9.98
CA GLN A 309 -17.35 -14.89 9.46
C GLN A 309 -17.20 -14.25 8.08
N VAL A 310 -16.11 -13.53 7.86
CA VAL A 310 -15.80 -12.90 6.57
C VAL A 310 -15.47 -13.95 5.50
N LEU A 311 -14.66 -14.96 5.83
CA LEU A 311 -14.29 -16.04 4.91
C LEU A 311 -15.51 -16.88 4.48
N GLN A 312 -16.51 -17.02 5.35
CA GLN A 312 -17.78 -17.67 5.01
C GLN A 312 -18.51 -16.95 3.86
N LEU A 313 -18.41 -15.62 3.76
CA LEU A 313 -19.09 -14.83 2.73
C LEU A 313 -18.52 -15.10 1.31
N ILE A 314 -17.26 -15.54 1.22
CA ILE A 314 -16.57 -15.74 -0.06
C ILE A 314 -16.48 -17.22 -0.47
N LEU A 315 -17.15 -18.14 0.23
CA LEU A 315 -17.10 -19.58 -0.07
C LEU A 315 -17.67 -19.95 -1.44
N HIS A 316 -18.57 -19.14 -1.97
CA HIS A 316 -19.15 -19.32 -3.30
C HIS A 316 -18.07 -19.30 -4.41
N LEU A 317 -16.91 -18.69 -4.16
CA LEU A 317 -15.78 -18.67 -5.09
C LEU A 317 -15.26 -20.08 -5.46
N ARG A 318 -15.52 -21.10 -4.63
CA ARG A 318 -15.16 -22.50 -4.92
C ARG A 318 -15.79 -23.00 -6.23
N GLY A 319 -17.00 -22.54 -6.53
CA GLY A 319 -17.78 -22.93 -7.71
C GLY A 319 -17.86 -21.83 -8.77
N HIS A 320 -16.98 -20.82 -8.71
CA HIS A 320 -17.04 -19.69 -9.65
C HIS A 320 -16.80 -20.15 -11.10
N GLU A 321 -17.50 -19.55 -12.06
CA GLU A 321 -17.45 -19.93 -13.48
C GLU A 321 -16.01 -19.83 -14.03
N GLU A 322 -15.35 -18.70 -13.78
CA GLU A 322 -13.96 -18.48 -14.19
C GLU A 322 -12.94 -19.33 -13.40
N GLU A 323 -12.13 -20.11 -14.11
CA GLU A 323 -11.04 -20.93 -13.55
C GLU A 323 -9.99 -20.10 -12.80
N LEU A 324 -9.63 -18.93 -13.35
CA LEU A 324 -8.61 -18.07 -12.74
C LEU A 324 -9.00 -17.58 -11.34
N ILE A 325 -10.30 -17.34 -11.12
CA ILE A 325 -10.82 -16.93 -9.80
C ILE A 325 -10.73 -18.11 -8.82
N ARG A 326 -11.12 -19.31 -9.25
CA ARG A 326 -10.98 -20.54 -8.44
C ARG A 326 -9.53 -20.81 -8.07
N LEU A 327 -8.60 -20.63 -9.01
CA LEU A 327 -7.17 -20.81 -8.78
C LEU A 327 -6.63 -19.79 -7.77
N GLU A 328 -6.97 -18.50 -7.89
CA GLU A 328 -6.54 -17.50 -6.90
C GLU A 328 -7.13 -17.78 -5.52
N PHE A 329 -8.39 -18.22 -5.43
CA PHE A 329 -8.99 -18.63 -4.16
C PHE A 329 -8.26 -19.83 -3.54
N ALA A 330 -7.91 -20.84 -4.34
CA ALA A 330 -7.13 -21.99 -3.86
C ALA A 330 -5.75 -21.58 -3.33
N LYS A 331 -5.04 -20.69 -4.04
CA LYS A 331 -3.72 -20.18 -3.61
C LYS A 331 -3.77 -19.54 -2.24
N ILE A 332 -4.81 -18.75 -1.95
CA ILE A 332 -4.96 -18.08 -0.65
C ILE A 332 -5.14 -19.09 0.47
N ASN A 333 -5.99 -20.10 0.26
CA ASN A 333 -6.18 -21.14 1.26
C ASN A 333 -4.85 -21.86 1.54
N CYS A 334 -4.07 -22.16 0.50
CA CYS A 334 -2.72 -22.71 0.67
C CYS A 334 -1.77 -21.76 1.42
N GLU A 335 -1.79 -20.45 1.12
CA GLU A 335 -0.93 -19.46 1.78
C GLU A 335 -1.28 -19.30 3.26
N LEU A 336 -2.57 -19.24 3.59
CA LEU A 336 -3.06 -19.18 4.97
C LEU A 336 -2.70 -20.43 5.75
N LEU A 337 -2.86 -21.62 5.15
CA LEU A 337 -2.49 -22.89 5.80
C LEU A 337 -0.99 -23.05 6.01
N ARG A 338 -0.15 -22.36 5.23
CA ARG A 338 1.31 -22.41 5.39
C ARG A 338 1.80 -21.42 6.43
N ASN A 339 1.25 -20.21 6.42
CA ASN A 339 1.79 -19.09 7.17
C ASN A 339 1.11 -18.87 8.52
N CYS A 340 -0.16 -19.28 8.68
CA CYS A 340 -1.01 -18.93 9.82
C CYS A 340 -1.43 -20.12 10.70
N THR A 341 -0.99 -21.33 10.37
CA THR A 341 -1.07 -22.51 11.28
C THR A 341 0.03 -22.48 12.30
#